data_AF-A0A8A4EAS3-F1
#
_entry.id   AF-A0A8A4EAS3-F1
#
_cell.length_a   1.000
_cell.length_b   1.000
_cell.length_c   1.000
_cell.angle_alpha   90.00
_cell.angle_beta   90.00
_cell.angle_gamma   90.00
#
_symmetry.space_group_name_H-M   'P 1'
#
loop_
_entity.id
_entity.type
_entity.pdbx_description
1 polymer ?
#
loop_
_entity_poly.entity_id
_entity_poly.type
_entity_poly.pdbx_seq_one_letter_code
_entity_poly.pdbx_strand_id
1 'polypeptide(L)'
;MFECQSCRRHFSRTTGTPLGEKHLKKLDLFVSLLSQPISCTDAGARMGSLSNDISERVKVWRAWLLQLDPSGQWARRIRLGGRPTELDPAPLTFDEVGAREDLALTARLTHAFDALNSTSRRPPPCPGCGNRNTHFAGQSKGGIPTFSCGVCKRKYSRRSGTPFLNTRTVTIDRMREFIRYLALPLSFMQVSEIVQTSPGNARIWRDRFVEFADWLDPGGSLSARIRLGAAPTETTACPFCGRAGSARQSERGHWTCAGCGRLFSMRRTVAERNGALEIVDASMESDDEPIASQRTLARDARHDRDHDDRP
;
A
#
# COMPACT_ATOMS: atom_id res chain seq x y z
N MET A 1 -38.50 29.10 -21.21
CA MET A 1 -37.67 28.17 -22.01
C MET A 1 -37.33 28.89 -23.30
N PHE A 2 -36.08 28.85 -23.73
CA PHE A 2 -35.56 29.54 -24.92
C PHE A 2 -35.31 28.51 -26.03
N GLU A 3 -35.37 28.91 -27.30
CA GLU A 3 -35.06 28.07 -28.46
C GLU A 3 -33.90 28.70 -29.26
N CYS A 4 -32.89 27.91 -29.61
CA CYS A 4 -31.82 28.35 -30.50
C CYS A 4 -32.32 28.34 -31.95
N GLN A 5 -32.31 29.48 -32.65
CA GLN A 5 -32.82 29.57 -34.02
C GLN A 5 -31.98 28.78 -35.05
N SER A 6 -30.67 28.60 -34.80
CA SER A 6 -29.80 27.85 -35.70
C SER A 6 -29.91 26.34 -35.54
N CYS A 7 -29.93 25.82 -34.31
CA CYS A 7 -29.92 24.38 -34.04
C CYS A 7 -31.24 23.83 -33.48
N ARG A 8 -32.26 24.68 -33.30
CA ARG A 8 -33.61 24.33 -32.82
C ARG A 8 -33.67 23.64 -31.45
N ARG A 9 -32.58 23.71 -30.68
CA ARG A 9 -32.52 23.14 -29.32
C ARG A 9 -33.10 24.10 -28.30
N HIS A 10 -33.89 23.56 -27.38
CA HIS A 10 -34.44 24.28 -26.25
C HIS A 10 -33.45 24.35 -25.08
N PHE A 11 -33.40 25.49 -24.39
CA PHE A 11 -32.55 25.67 -23.20
C PHE A 11 -33.22 26.59 -22.17
N SER A 12 -32.71 26.60 -20.95
CA SER A 12 -33.10 27.49 -19.87
C SER A 12 -31.85 28.24 -19.37
N ARG A 13 -32.04 29.19 -18.45
CA ARG A 13 -30.91 29.87 -17.79
C ARG A 13 -30.00 28.92 -17.00
N THR A 14 -30.51 27.75 -16.62
CA THR A 14 -29.78 26.76 -15.84
C THR A 14 -29.22 25.63 -16.71
N THR A 15 -29.48 25.64 -18.03
CA THR A 15 -28.87 24.68 -18.96
C THR A 15 -27.36 24.82 -18.94
N GLY A 16 -26.66 23.68 -18.80
CA GLY A 16 -25.20 23.66 -18.70
C GLY A 16 -24.65 24.07 -17.32
N THR A 17 -25.53 24.26 -16.32
CA THR A 17 -25.11 24.58 -14.95
C THR A 17 -25.53 23.48 -13.96
N PRO A 18 -24.88 23.41 -12.78
CA PRO A 18 -25.31 22.54 -11.69
C PRO A 18 -26.67 22.91 -11.07
N LEU A 19 -27.34 23.96 -11.57
CA LEU A 19 -28.62 24.47 -11.07
C LEU A 19 -29.83 23.96 -11.88
N GLY A 20 -29.63 22.98 -12.78
CA GLY A 20 -30.73 22.34 -13.51
C GLY A 20 -31.76 21.65 -12.59
N GLU A 21 -32.95 21.37 -13.12
CA GLU A 21 -34.17 20.98 -12.37
C GLU A 21 -34.01 19.87 -11.32
N LYS A 22 -33.04 18.95 -11.47
CA LYS A 22 -32.77 17.86 -10.52
C LYS A 22 -31.94 18.26 -9.28
N HIS A 23 -31.40 19.49 -9.22
CA HIS A 23 -30.45 19.92 -8.19
C HIS A 23 -30.97 21.01 -7.24
N LEU A 24 -32.27 21.34 -7.24
CA LEU A 24 -32.79 22.44 -6.42
C LEU A 24 -33.23 22.03 -5.00
N LYS A 25 -33.54 20.76 -4.73
CA LYS A 25 -33.90 20.32 -3.37
C LYS A 25 -32.72 20.51 -2.41
N LYS A 26 -32.97 21.24 -1.31
CA LYS A 26 -31.99 21.59 -0.26
C LYS A 26 -30.71 22.23 -0.83
N LEU A 27 -30.83 23.04 -1.89
CA LEU A 27 -29.69 23.69 -2.52
C LEU A 27 -28.90 24.56 -1.53
N ASP A 28 -29.57 25.36 -0.71
CA ASP A 28 -28.90 26.23 0.27
C ASP A 28 -28.04 25.44 1.26
N LEU A 29 -28.59 24.31 1.74
CA LEU A 29 -27.84 23.38 2.59
C LEU A 29 -26.61 22.85 1.83
N PHE A 30 -26.78 22.33 0.62
CA PHE A 30 -25.65 21.82 -0.17
C PHE A 30 -24.56 22.88 -0.38
N VAL A 31 -24.94 24.09 -0.78
CA VAL A 31 -24.01 25.22 -1.00
C VAL A 31 -23.26 25.56 0.29
N SER A 32 -23.95 25.57 1.44
CA SER A 32 -23.32 25.81 2.75
C SER A 32 -22.31 24.72 3.16
N LEU A 33 -22.47 23.50 2.64
CA LEU A 33 -21.58 22.37 2.90
C LEU A 33 -20.37 22.36 1.96
N LEU A 34 -20.42 23.00 0.78
CA LEU A 34 -19.35 22.94 -0.22
C LEU A 34 -17.99 23.35 0.35
N SER A 35 -17.93 24.39 1.18
CA SER A 35 -16.68 24.85 1.82
C SER A 35 -16.30 24.06 3.07
N GLN A 36 -17.15 23.16 3.55
CA GLN A 36 -16.92 22.38 4.76
C GLN A 36 -16.09 21.14 4.43
N PRO A 37 -15.08 20.80 5.26
CA PRO A 37 -14.23 19.66 5.01
C PRO A 37 -14.83 18.37 5.61
N ILE A 38 -16.05 18.03 5.19
CA ILE A 38 -16.77 16.83 5.65
C ILE A 38 -16.84 15.78 4.52
N SER A 39 -17.09 14.52 4.86
CA SER A 39 -17.20 13.44 3.87
C SER A 39 -18.52 13.52 3.08
N CYS A 40 -18.57 12.90 1.89
CA CYS A 40 -19.83 12.74 1.15
C CYS A 40 -20.84 11.89 1.92
N THR A 41 -20.39 10.98 2.79
CA THR A 41 -21.25 10.17 3.66
C THR A 41 -21.92 11.04 4.72
N ASP A 42 -21.16 11.88 5.43
CA ASP A 42 -21.71 12.77 6.45
C ASP A 42 -22.64 13.82 5.85
N ALA A 43 -22.26 14.38 4.71
CA ALA A 43 -23.12 15.30 3.96
C ALA A 43 -24.38 14.59 3.46
N GLY A 44 -24.27 13.35 2.97
CA GLY A 44 -25.39 12.51 2.59
C GLY A 44 -26.38 12.31 3.73
N ALA A 45 -25.89 12.00 4.93
CA ALA A 45 -26.72 11.89 6.13
C ALA A 45 -27.44 13.21 6.48
N ARG A 46 -26.76 14.36 6.40
CA ARG A 46 -27.37 15.68 6.64
C ARG A 46 -28.40 16.05 5.58
N MET A 47 -28.17 15.67 4.33
CA MET A 47 -29.04 16.01 3.20
C MET A 47 -30.18 15.00 3.00
N GLY A 48 -30.08 13.79 3.55
CA GLY A 48 -30.97 12.68 3.25
C GLY A 48 -30.74 12.16 1.82
N SER A 49 -29.48 11.96 1.45
CA SER A 49 -29.06 11.55 0.10
C SER A 49 -27.91 10.54 0.19
N LEU A 50 -27.72 9.74 -0.86
CA LEU A 50 -26.63 8.77 -0.92
C LEU A 50 -25.28 9.48 -1.12
N SER A 51 -24.20 8.90 -0.61
CA SER A 51 -22.86 9.50 -0.68
C SER A 51 -22.33 9.64 -2.11
N ASN A 52 -22.67 8.70 -3.01
CA ASN A 52 -22.36 8.77 -4.43
C ASN A 52 -23.07 9.94 -5.12
N ASP A 53 -24.34 10.19 -4.81
CA ASP A 53 -25.09 11.34 -5.34
C ASP A 53 -24.46 12.67 -4.91
N ILE A 54 -24.03 12.75 -3.64
CA ILE A 54 -23.29 13.93 -3.15
C ILE A 54 -21.98 14.10 -3.91
N SER A 55 -21.22 13.01 -4.08
CA SER A 55 -19.94 13.03 -4.80
C SER A 55 -20.10 13.54 -6.22
N GLU A 56 -21.05 13.00 -6.98
CA GLU A 56 -21.32 13.44 -8.36
C GLU A 56 -21.76 14.90 -8.42
N ARG A 57 -22.63 15.32 -7.50
CA ARG A 57 -23.04 16.73 -7.42
C ARG A 57 -21.84 17.64 -7.15
N VAL A 58 -20.92 17.27 -6.25
CA VAL A 58 -19.70 18.05 -5.99
C VAL A 58 -18.81 18.14 -7.23
N LYS A 59 -18.62 17.04 -7.97
CA LYS A 59 -17.85 17.03 -9.23
C LYS A 59 -18.43 17.98 -10.28
N VAL A 60 -19.76 17.93 -10.47
CA VAL A 60 -20.46 18.82 -11.41
C VAL A 60 -20.28 20.29 -11.01
N TRP A 61 -20.37 20.61 -9.72
CA TRP A 61 -20.13 21.97 -9.22
C TRP A 61 -18.68 22.42 -9.43
N ARG A 62 -17.69 21.56 -9.17
CA ARG A 62 -16.28 21.87 -9.45
C ARG A 62 -16.04 22.11 -10.93
N ALA A 63 -16.61 21.29 -11.80
CA ALA A 63 -16.45 21.41 -13.25
C ALA A 63 -17.00 22.75 -13.73
N TRP A 64 -18.18 23.12 -13.23
CA TRP A 64 -18.78 24.41 -13.52
C TRP A 64 -17.94 25.59 -12.98
N LEU A 65 -17.42 25.51 -11.76
CA LEU A 65 -16.52 26.55 -11.23
C LEU A 65 -15.23 26.70 -12.04
N LEU A 66 -14.67 25.60 -12.57
CA LEU A 66 -13.50 25.65 -13.45
C LEU A 66 -13.81 26.28 -14.81
N GLN A 67 -15.04 26.09 -15.33
CA GLN A 67 -15.48 26.79 -16.55
C GLN A 67 -15.58 28.30 -16.31
N LEU A 68 -15.98 28.72 -15.12
CA LEU A 68 -16.09 30.14 -14.75
C LEU A 68 -14.75 30.78 -14.36
N ASP A 69 -13.88 30.02 -13.69
CA ASP A 69 -12.55 30.42 -13.24
C ASP A 69 -11.53 29.32 -13.55
N PRO A 70 -10.89 29.37 -14.73
CA PRO A 70 -9.89 28.39 -15.14
C PRO A 70 -8.67 28.32 -14.21
N SER A 71 -8.40 29.34 -13.38
CA SER A 71 -7.31 29.29 -12.39
C SER A 71 -7.54 28.26 -11.27
N GLY A 72 -8.81 27.83 -11.12
CA GLY A 72 -9.25 26.89 -10.10
C GLY A 72 -9.30 27.47 -8.69
N GLN A 73 -9.14 28.78 -8.49
CA GLN A 73 -9.17 29.42 -7.17
C GLN A 73 -10.49 29.10 -6.44
N TRP A 74 -11.62 29.18 -7.13
CA TRP A 74 -12.93 28.87 -6.54
C TRP A 74 -13.17 27.38 -6.35
N ALA A 75 -12.77 26.55 -7.32
CA ALA A 75 -12.90 25.09 -7.21
C ALA A 75 -12.10 24.54 -6.02
N ARG A 76 -10.93 25.11 -5.70
CA ARG A 76 -10.10 24.75 -4.52
C ARG A 76 -10.78 25.08 -3.19
N ARG A 77 -11.73 26.02 -3.16
CA ARG A 77 -12.52 26.34 -1.96
C ARG A 77 -13.60 25.31 -1.66
N ILE A 78 -13.97 24.47 -2.62
CA ILE A 78 -14.81 23.30 -2.34
C ILE A 78 -13.98 22.30 -1.54
N ARG A 79 -14.39 22.06 -0.29
CA ARG A 79 -13.74 21.12 0.63
C ARG A 79 -14.56 19.86 0.88
N LEU A 80 -15.85 19.88 0.58
CA LEU A 80 -16.77 18.74 0.69
C LEU A 80 -16.29 17.55 -0.13
N GLY A 81 -16.34 16.35 0.45
CA GLY A 81 -16.04 15.10 -0.26
C GLY A 81 -14.57 14.81 -0.50
N GLY A 82 -13.68 15.80 -0.29
CA GLY A 82 -12.22 15.60 -0.39
C GLY A 82 -11.72 15.24 -1.79
N ARG A 83 -10.57 14.55 -1.84
CA ARG A 83 -9.91 14.10 -3.09
C ARG A 83 -10.80 13.27 -4.02
N PRO A 84 -11.67 12.35 -3.55
CA PRO A 84 -12.58 11.61 -4.42
C PRO A 84 -13.51 12.47 -5.28
N THR A 85 -13.69 13.73 -4.91
CA THR A 85 -14.50 14.70 -5.66
C THR A 85 -13.65 15.70 -6.46
N GLU A 86 -12.33 15.72 -6.29
CA GLU A 86 -11.43 16.55 -7.09
C GLU A 86 -11.40 16.02 -8.52
N LEU A 87 -11.46 16.93 -9.50
CA LEU A 87 -11.49 16.56 -10.92
C LEU A 87 -10.10 16.23 -11.47
N ASP A 88 -9.09 16.92 -10.94
CA ASP A 88 -7.68 16.70 -11.23
C ASP A 88 -6.88 16.88 -9.93
N PRO A 89 -6.81 15.83 -9.09
CA PRO A 89 -6.18 15.96 -7.79
C PRO A 89 -4.66 15.93 -7.94
N ALA A 90 -4.00 17.03 -7.55
CA ALA A 90 -2.54 17.12 -7.55
C ALA A 90 -1.89 15.86 -6.91
N PRO A 91 -0.80 15.34 -7.50
CA PRO A 91 -0.04 14.25 -6.91
C PRO A 91 0.43 14.61 -5.50
N LEU A 92 0.42 13.62 -4.61
CA LEU A 92 1.02 13.81 -3.30
C LEU A 92 2.53 13.68 -3.47
N THR A 93 3.22 14.81 -3.42
CA THR A 93 4.68 14.79 -3.40
C THR A 93 5.16 14.48 -1.99
N PHE A 94 6.09 13.55 -1.90
CA PHE A 94 6.76 13.21 -0.65
C PHE A 94 8.25 13.39 -0.84
N ASP A 95 8.95 13.79 0.22
CA ASP A 95 10.41 14.00 0.19
C ASP A 95 11.18 12.71 -0.17
N GLU A 96 10.53 11.54 -0.07
CA GLU A 96 11.14 10.25 -0.37
C GLU A 96 11.02 9.82 -1.84
N VAL A 97 10.51 10.67 -2.75
CA VAL A 97 10.58 10.39 -4.20
C VAL A 97 12.04 10.23 -4.63
N GLY A 98 12.31 9.19 -5.42
CA GLY A 98 13.67 8.79 -5.80
C GLY A 98 14.39 7.92 -4.77
N ALA A 99 13.76 7.59 -3.63
CA ALA A 99 14.31 6.56 -2.74
C ALA A 99 14.30 5.20 -3.43
N ARG A 100 15.43 4.49 -3.37
CA ARG A 100 15.66 3.22 -4.08
C ARG A 100 15.96 2.09 -3.12
N GLU A 101 15.69 0.87 -3.58
CA GLU A 101 16.17 -0.35 -2.95
C GLU A 101 17.69 -0.27 -2.74
N ASP A 102 18.14 -0.56 -1.52
CA ASP A 102 19.56 -0.77 -1.23
C ASP A 102 19.94 -2.19 -1.64
N LEU A 103 20.45 -2.35 -2.85
CA LEU A 103 20.85 -3.66 -3.40
C LEU A 103 21.93 -4.35 -2.56
N ALA A 104 22.80 -3.60 -1.88
CA ALA A 104 23.85 -4.18 -1.04
C ALA A 104 23.23 -4.76 0.25
N LEU A 105 22.32 -4.02 0.88
CA LEU A 105 21.53 -4.52 2.01
C LEU A 105 20.69 -5.73 1.59
N THR A 106 19.96 -5.63 0.48
CA THR A 106 19.13 -6.73 -0.04
C THR A 106 19.99 -7.97 -0.27
N ALA A 107 21.12 -7.85 -0.98
CA ALA A 107 21.98 -8.99 -1.29
C ALA A 107 22.53 -9.65 -0.01
N ARG A 108 23.01 -8.84 0.95
CA ARG A 108 23.56 -9.34 2.22
C ARG A 108 22.51 -10.07 3.05
N LEU A 109 21.35 -9.47 3.27
CA LEU A 109 20.27 -10.08 4.05
C LEU A 109 19.70 -11.31 3.36
N THR A 110 19.51 -11.27 2.04
CA THR A 110 19.00 -12.40 1.26
C THR A 110 19.96 -13.59 1.36
N HIS A 111 21.27 -13.37 1.16
CA HIS A 111 22.25 -14.45 1.26
C HIS A 111 22.24 -15.11 2.64
N ALA A 112 22.25 -14.30 3.70
CA ALA A 112 22.25 -14.81 5.07
C ALA A 112 20.93 -15.51 5.43
N PHE A 113 19.79 -14.97 4.99
CA PHE A 113 18.48 -15.56 5.19
C PHE A 113 18.34 -16.89 4.43
N ASP A 114 18.80 -16.96 3.18
CA ASP A 114 18.81 -18.20 2.38
C ASP A 114 19.69 -19.27 3.06
N ALA A 115 20.84 -18.88 3.64
CA ALA A 115 21.69 -19.79 4.40
C ALA A 115 20.97 -20.38 5.64
N LEU A 116 20.22 -19.56 6.39
CA LEU A 116 19.43 -20.02 7.54
C LEU A 116 18.30 -20.98 7.15
N ASN A 117 17.74 -20.79 5.95
CA ASN A 117 16.60 -21.56 5.44
C ASN A 117 16.99 -22.70 4.49
N SER A 118 18.30 -22.93 4.29
CA SER A 118 18.82 -23.98 3.44
C SER A 118 18.36 -25.38 3.87
N THR A 119 17.94 -26.18 2.88
CA THR A 119 17.56 -27.60 3.03
C THR A 119 18.77 -28.54 3.08
N SER A 120 19.99 -28.02 2.98
CA SER A 120 21.21 -28.84 3.04
C SER A 120 21.29 -29.63 4.35
N ARG A 121 21.54 -30.93 4.24
CA ARG A 121 21.72 -31.85 5.39
C ARG A 121 23.11 -31.73 6.05
N ARG A 122 24.02 -30.93 5.48
CA ARG A 122 25.38 -30.74 6.04
C ARG A 122 25.32 -29.89 7.33
N PRO A 123 25.65 -30.43 8.51
CA PRO A 123 25.52 -29.70 9.76
C PRO A 123 26.53 -28.54 9.85
N PRO A 124 26.09 -27.34 10.31
CA PRO A 124 27.00 -26.28 10.69
C PRO A 124 27.56 -26.54 12.11
N PRO A 125 28.60 -25.80 12.56
CA PRO A 125 29.08 -25.87 13.94
C PRO A 125 27.96 -25.68 14.96
N CYS A 126 28.09 -26.29 16.13
CA CYS A 126 27.08 -26.17 17.17
C CYS A 126 26.99 -24.72 17.67
N PRO A 127 25.81 -24.07 17.67
CA PRO A 127 25.67 -22.68 18.14
C PRO A 127 25.85 -22.55 19.65
N GLY A 128 25.76 -23.64 20.42
CA GLY A 128 25.92 -23.62 21.87
C GLY A 128 27.36 -23.71 22.35
N CYS A 129 28.19 -24.55 21.72
CA CYS A 129 29.58 -24.81 22.16
C CYS A 129 30.63 -24.62 21.07
N GLY A 130 30.26 -24.22 19.85
CA GLY A 130 31.15 -24.01 18.72
C GLY A 130 31.73 -25.29 18.09
N ASN A 131 31.52 -26.46 18.70
CA ASN A 131 32.15 -27.71 18.24
C ASN A 131 31.58 -28.19 16.88
N ARG A 132 32.44 -28.80 16.06
CA ARG A 132 32.12 -29.33 14.72
C ARG A 132 31.72 -30.81 14.70
N ASN A 133 31.82 -31.50 15.83
CA ASN A 133 31.28 -32.86 16.00
C ASN A 133 29.75 -32.77 16.07
N THR A 134 29.14 -32.60 14.90
CA THR A 134 27.71 -32.34 14.72
C THR A 134 27.20 -33.23 13.59
N HIS A 135 26.01 -33.78 13.74
CA HIS A 135 25.42 -34.68 12.75
C HIS A 135 23.97 -34.30 12.43
N PHE A 136 23.52 -34.68 11.24
CA PHE A 136 22.12 -34.58 10.85
C PHE A 136 21.25 -35.45 11.76
N ALA A 137 20.19 -34.87 12.32
CA ALA A 137 19.32 -35.51 13.30
C ALA A 137 17.87 -35.67 12.80
N GLY A 138 17.58 -35.25 11.57
CA GLY A 138 16.24 -35.28 10.98
C GLY A 138 15.82 -33.93 10.41
N GLN A 139 14.54 -33.76 10.12
CA GLN A 139 13.97 -32.53 9.57
C GLN A 139 12.61 -32.22 10.19
N SER A 140 12.25 -30.94 10.26
CA SER A 140 10.92 -30.52 10.74
C SER A 140 9.83 -30.77 9.70
N LYS A 141 8.56 -30.67 10.14
CA LYS A 141 7.40 -30.57 9.25
C LYS A 141 7.52 -29.25 8.46
N GLY A 142 7.98 -29.34 7.21
CA GLY A 142 8.40 -28.20 6.39
C GLY A 142 9.84 -28.28 5.88
N GLY A 143 10.54 -29.41 6.10
CA GLY A 143 11.81 -29.71 5.43
C GLY A 143 13.03 -28.97 5.97
N ILE A 144 12.93 -28.26 7.10
CA ILE A 144 14.07 -27.59 7.71
C ILE A 144 14.94 -28.62 8.43
N PRO A 145 16.22 -28.78 8.05
CA PRO A 145 17.13 -29.71 8.70
C PRO A 145 17.35 -29.39 10.18
N THR A 146 17.41 -30.44 10.98
CA THR A 146 17.79 -30.40 12.39
C THR A 146 19.09 -31.19 12.59
N PHE A 147 19.87 -30.76 13.57
CA PHE A 147 21.20 -31.27 13.86
C PHE A 147 21.33 -31.55 15.35
N SER A 148 22.28 -32.42 15.70
CA SER A 148 22.63 -32.72 17.08
C SER A 148 24.13 -32.63 17.26
N CYS A 149 24.57 -32.05 18.38
CA CYS A 149 25.98 -32.00 18.74
C CYS A 149 26.41 -33.28 19.48
N GLY A 150 27.48 -33.93 19.01
CA GLY A 150 28.06 -35.09 19.67
C GLY A 150 28.67 -34.81 21.04
N VAL A 151 29.03 -33.54 21.32
CA VAL A 151 29.66 -33.11 22.59
C VAL A 151 28.60 -32.66 23.60
N CYS A 152 27.93 -31.52 23.35
CA CYS A 152 26.96 -30.96 24.31
C CYS A 152 25.55 -31.56 24.21
N LYS A 153 25.36 -32.53 23.29
CA LYS A 153 24.09 -33.26 23.05
C LYS A 153 22.87 -32.39 22.67
N ARG A 154 23.06 -31.09 22.46
CA ARG A 154 21.98 -30.16 22.10
C ARG A 154 21.49 -30.41 20.68
N LYS A 155 20.16 -30.44 20.50
CA LYS A 155 19.51 -30.39 19.19
C LYS A 155 19.28 -28.94 18.75
N TYR A 156 19.50 -28.66 17.47
CA TYR A 156 19.38 -27.30 16.93
C TYR A 156 19.07 -27.33 15.43
N SER A 157 18.73 -26.16 14.86
CA SER A 157 18.66 -25.92 13.42
C SER A 157 19.59 -24.75 13.07
N ARG A 158 19.74 -24.44 11.78
CA ARG A 158 20.48 -23.22 11.37
C ARG A 158 19.87 -21.95 11.96
N ARG A 159 18.58 -21.95 12.26
CA ARG A 159 17.87 -20.81 12.83
C ARG A 159 18.02 -20.70 14.35
N SER A 160 18.62 -21.69 15.02
CA SER A 160 18.82 -21.65 16.48
C SER A 160 19.72 -20.48 16.86
N GLY A 161 19.26 -19.66 17.80
CA GLY A 161 19.96 -18.44 18.21
C GLY A 161 19.76 -17.25 17.26
N THR A 162 18.85 -17.35 16.29
CA THR A 162 18.51 -16.25 15.38
C THR A 162 17.08 -15.77 15.61
N PRO A 163 16.73 -14.55 15.18
CA PRO A 163 15.35 -14.01 15.26
C PRO A 163 14.32 -14.88 14.51
N PHE A 164 14.78 -15.80 13.66
CA PHE A 164 13.94 -16.63 12.79
C PHE A 164 13.64 -18.03 13.34
N LEU A 165 14.11 -18.40 14.53
CA LEU A 165 13.94 -19.77 15.10
C LEU A 165 12.53 -20.35 14.91
N ASN A 166 11.49 -19.56 15.23
CA ASN A 166 10.09 -19.99 15.19
C ASN A 166 9.34 -19.58 13.91
N THR A 167 10.07 -19.27 12.83
CA THR A 167 9.46 -18.88 11.55
C THR A 167 8.78 -20.07 10.89
N ARG A 168 7.51 -19.91 10.48
CA ARG A 168 6.76 -20.94 9.76
C ARG A 168 7.32 -21.10 8.35
N THR A 169 7.48 -22.33 7.88
CA THR A 169 8.06 -22.58 6.54
C THR A 169 7.25 -21.92 5.42
N VAL A 170 5.92 -21.94 5.52
CA VAL A 170 5.02 -21.34 4.52
C VAL A 170 5.21 -19.83 4.34
N THR A 171 5.87 -19.13 5.28
CA THR A 171 6.10 -17.69 5.17
C THR A 171 7.50 -17.34 4.68
N ILE A 172 8.40 -18.31 4.45
CA ILE A 172 9.80 -18.05 4.08
C ILE A 172 9.87 -17.27 2.77
N ASP A 173 9.15 -17.71 1.72
CA ASP A 173 9.23 -17.08 0.41
C ASP A 173 8.75 -15.62 0.44
N ARG A 174 7.66 -15.36 1.18
CA ARG A 174 7.16 -13.99 1.42
C ARG A 174 8.13 -13.15 2.22
N MET A 175 8.76 -13.72 3.25
CA MET A 175 9.81 -13.02 4.02
C MET A 175 11.05 -12.76 3.18
N ARG A 176 11.39 -13.64 2.24
CA ARG A 176 12.50 -13.46 1.30
C ARG A 176 12.20 -12.32 0.33
N GLU A 177 11.00 -12.27 -0.23
CA GLU A 177 10.54 -11.15 -1.07
C GLU A 177 10.52 -9.82 -0.30
N PHE A 178 10.07 -9.86 0.96
CA PHE A 178 9.98 -8.70 1.85
C PHE A 178 11.32 -7.96 2.04
N ILE A 179 12.46 -8.66 1.92
CA ILE A 179 13.80 -8.08 2.07
C ILE A 179 14.01 -6.90 1.12
N ARG A 180 13.51 -7.00 -0.13
CA ARG A 180 13.67 -5.96 -1.16
C ARG A 180 13.10 -4.60 -0.74
N TYR A 181 12.09 -4.60 0.13
CA TYR A 181 11.38 -3.41 0.55
C TYR A 181 11.93 -2.78 1.83
N LEU A 182 12.89 -3.42 2.52
CA LEU A 182 13.38 -2.98 3.83
C LEU A 182 14.01 -1.58 3.80
N ALA A 183 14.72 -1.24 2.73
CA ALA A 183 15.36 0.06 2.55
C ALA A 183 14.39 1.17 2.12
N LEU A 184 13.18 0.81 1.66
CA LEU A 184 12.21 1.77 1.18
C LEU A 184 11.35 2.30 2.33
N PRO A 185 11.09 3.62 2.41
CA PRO A 185 10.22 4.22 3.41
C PRO A 185 8.74 3.98 3.06
N LEU A 186 8.32 2.72 2.98
CA LEU A 186 6.93 2.33 2.77
C LEU A 186 6.22 2.14 4.11
N SER A 187 4.90 2.35 4.13
CA SER A 187 4.08 2.01 5.29
C SER A 187 3.90 0.49 5.42
N PHE A 188 3.69 0.01 6.66
CA PHE A 188 3.40 -1.42 6.90
C PHE A 188 2.13 -1.90 6.19
N MET A 189 1.12 -1.03 6.05
CA MET A 189 -0.09 -1.32 5.28
C MET A 189 0.26 -1.67 3.83
N GLN A 190 1.00 -0.78 3.16
CA GLN A 190 1.37 -0.96 1.76
C GLN A 190 2.18 -2.24 1.53
N VAL A 191 3.28 -2.42 2.25
CA VAL A 191 4.14 -3.59 2.05
C VAL A 191 3.42 -4.90 2.38
N SER A 192 2.50 -4.87 3.36
CA SER A 192 1.77 -6.07 3.76
C SER A 192 0.84 -6.58 2.66
N GLU A 193 0.25 -5.68 1.87
CA GLU A 193 -0.56 -6.04 0.72
C GLU A 193 0.31 -6.62 -0.40
N ILE A 194 1.48 -6.02 -0.65
CA ILE A 194 2.44 -6.49 -1.65
C ILE A 194 2.85 -7.93 -1.38
N VAL A 195 3.36 -8.23 -0.18
CA VAL A 195 3.83 -9.58 0.19
C VAL A 195 2.74 -10.47 0.78
N GLN A 196 1.47 -10.07 0.67
CA GLN A 196 0.29 -10.83 1.10
C GLN A 196 0.36 -11.34 2.55
N THR A 197 0.54 -10.40 3.49
CA THR A 197 0.57 -10.64 4.94
C THR A 197 -0.27 -9.59 5.67
N SER A 198 -0.33 -9.65 7.00
CA SER A 198 -0.98 -8.60 7.79
C SER A 198 0.02 -7.47 8.13
N PRO A 199 -0.44 -6.22 8.32
CA PRO A 199 0.43 -5.11 8.74
C PRO A 199 1.18 -5.40 10.05
N GLY A 200 0.54 -6.12 10.99
CA GLY A 200 1.16 -6.57 12.24
C GLY A 200 2.30 -7.56 12.01
N ASN A 201 2.11 -8.53 11.10
CA ASN A 201 3.18 -9.45 10.73
C ASN A 201 4.31 -8.73 9.98
N ALA A 202 4.01 -7.79 9.10
CA ALA A 202 5.03 -6.98 8.41
C ALA A 202 5.92 -6.22 9.41
N ARG A 203 5.33 -5.67 10.48
CA ARG A 203 6.10 -5.05 11.57
C ARG A 203 7.00 -6.06 12.28
N ILE A 204 6.46 -7.22 12.68
CA ILE A 204 7.23 -8.30 13.31
C ILE A 204 8.39 -8.75 12.41
N TRP A 205 8.16 -8.87 11.09
CA TRP A 205 9.19 -9.25 10.14
C TRP A 205 10.27 -8.17 10.04
N ARG A 206 9.88 -6.89 9.95
CA ARG A 206 10.83 -5.76 9.97
C ARG A 206 11.71 -5.80 11.20
N ASP A 207 11.12 -5.96 12.39
CA ASP A 207 11.87 -5.97 13.66
C ASP A 207 12.85 -7.15 13.72
N ARG A 208 12.46 -8.35 13.24
CA ARG A 208 13.38 -9.50 13.11
C ARG A 208 14.53 -9.23 12.14
N PHE A 209 14.27 -8.54 11.02
CA PHE A 209 15.32 -8.20 10.07
C PHE A 209 16.26 -7.12 10.59
N VAL A 210 15.78 -6.20 11.44
CA VAL A 210 16.63 -5.25 12.18
C VAL A 210 17.56 -6.01 13.13
N GLU A 211 17.01 -6.87 13.99
CA GLU A 211 17.82 -7.70 14.91
C GLU A 211 18.80 -8.59 14.15
N PHE A 212 18.39 -9.14 13.00
CA PHE A 212 19.27 -9.95 12.16
C PHE A 212 20.37 -9.14 11.48
N ALA A 213 20.08 -7.90 11.06
CA ALA A 213 21.08 -6.99 10.52
C ALA A 213 22.12 -6.61 11.58
N ASP A 214 21.70 -6.30 12.80
CA ASP A 214 22.59 -6.03 13.94
C ASP A 214 23.45 -7.24 14.29
N TRP A 215 22.89 -8.45 14.19
CA TRP A 215 23.64 -9.68 14.40
C TRP A 215 24.71 -9.92 13.32
N LEU A 216 24.43 -9.56 12.05
CA LEU A 216 25.36 -9.70 10.93
C LEU A 216 26.43 -8.60 10.89
N ASP A 217 26.11 -7.42 11.43
CA ASP A 217 26.93 -6.22 11.46
C ASP A 217 26.70 -5.48 12.80
N PRO A 218 27.43 -5.86 13.87
CA PRO A 218 27.27 -5.25 15.19
C PRO A 218 27.56 -3.74 15.24
N GLY A 219 28.18 -3.18 14.20
CA GLY A 219 28.36 -1.73 14.06
C GLY A 219 27.09 -0.97 13.67
N GLY A 220 26.00 -1.68 13.34
CA GLY A 220 24.69 -1.10 13.04
C GLY A 220 24.58 -0.43 11.66
N SER A 221 25.59 -0.56 10.80
CA SER A 221 25.55 0.06 9.46
C SER A 221 24.49 -0.59 8.57
N LEU A 222 24.21 -1.88 8.73
CA LEU A 222 23.11 -2.54 7.99
C LEU A 222 21.72 -2.16 8.51
N SER A 223 21.49 -2.21 9.82
CA SER A 223 20.18 -1.94 10.41
C SER A 223 19.75 -0.49 10.22
N ALA A 224 20.69 0.47 10.27
CA ALA A 224 20.44 1.88 10.01
C ALA A 224 19.89 2.18 8.60
N ARG A 225 20.08 1.26 7.63
CA ARG A 225 19.57 1.40 6.26
C ARG A 225 18.14 0.88 6.09
N ILE A 226 17.59 0.20 7.11
CA ILE A 226 16.21 -0.27 7.09
C ILE A 226 15.29 0.91 7.42
N ARG A 227 14.51 1.35 6.43
CA ARG A 227 13.60 2.51 6.52
C ARG A 227 12.13 2.13 6.47
N LEU A 228 11.83 0.85 6.25
CA LEU A 228 10.46 0.35 6.18
C LEU A 228 9.68 0.60 7.48
N GLY A 229 8.43 1.00 7.33
CA GLY A 229 7.55 1.39 8.43
C GLY A 229 7.29 2.89 8.49
N ALA A 230 7.39 3.59 7.36
CA ALA A 230 7.13 5.02 7.29
C ALA A 230 5.72 5.36 7.79
N ALA A 231 5.65 6.39 8.63
CA ALA A 231 4.45 6.96 9.22
C ALA A 231 4.56 8.48 9.20
N PRO A 232 3.44 9.21 9.25
CA PRO A 232 3.47 10.67 9.35
C PRO A 232 4.20 11.11 10.62
N THR A 233 5.01 12.15 10.46
CA THR A 233 5.75 12.85 11.53
C THR A 233 5.14 14.23 11.79
N GLU A 234 5.71 14.96 12.75
CA GLU A 234 5.35 16.35 13.02
C GLU A 234 5.60 17.29 11.83
N THR A 235 6.52 16.93 10.93
CA THR A 235 6.82 17.70 9.71
C THR A 235 5.97 17.27 8.51
N THR A 236 5.26 16.14 8.60
CA THR A 236 4.45 15.65 7.49
C THR A 236 3.26 16.57 7.25
N ALA A 237 3.30 17.30 6.14
CA ALA A 237 2.23 18.18 5.71
C ALA A 237 1.00 17.36 5.31
N CYS A 238 -0.18 17.80 5.75
CA CYS A 238 -1.41 17.25 5.20
C CYS A 238 -1.44 17.53 3.70
N PRO A 239 -1.62 16.52 2.84
CA PRO A 239 -1.64 16.70 1.39
C PRO A 239 -2.78 17.60 0.89
N PHE A 240 -3.77 17.90 1.73
CA PHE A 240 -4.96 18.67 1.36
C PHE A 240 -4.97 20.10 1.88
N CYS A 241 -4.41 20.35 3.05
CA CYS A 241 -4.42 21.69 3.65
C CYS A 241 -3.04 22.22 3.98
N GLY A 242 -1.98 21.48 3.65
CA GLY A 242 -0.58 21.84 3.91
C GLY A 242 -0.18 21.85 5.38
N ARG A 243 -1.13 21.66 6.32
CA ARG A 243 -0.83 21.73 7.76
C ARG A 243 0.05 20.55 8.18
N ALA A 244 1.28 20.84 8.56
CA ALA A 244 2.21 19.89 9.16
C ALA A 244 1.71 19.39 10.53
N GLY A 245 2.13 18.18 10.92
CA GLY A 245 1.90 17.63 12.25
C GLY A 245 0.43 17.38 12.61
N SER A 246 -0.43 17.32 11.59
CA SER A 246 -1.87 17.18 11.79
C SER A 246 -2.35 15.74 11.61
N ALA A 247 -1.46 14.79 11.33
CA ALA A 247 -1.83 13.39 11.13
C ALA A 247 -2.33 12.73 12.42
N ARG A 248 -3.47 12.05 12.36
CA ARG A 248 -4.00 11.18 13.42
C ARG A 248 -4.35 9.84 12.83
N GLN A 249 -4.12 8.77 13.58
CA GLN A 249 -4.52 7.44 13.15
C GLN A 249 -5.97 7.18 13.58
N SER A 250 -6.79 6.65 12.68
CA SER A 250 -8.12 6.15 13.00
C SER A 250 -8.03 4.78 13.67
N GLU A 251 -9.12 4.32 14.30
CA GLU A 251 -9.23 2.97 14.86
C GLU A 251 -8.97 1.87 13.82
N ARG A 252 -9.24 2.15 12.54
CA ARG A 252 -9.00 1.24 11.41
C ARG A 252 -7.60 1.38 10.80
N GLY A 253 -6.71 2.16 11.41
CA GLY A 253 -5.32 2.32 10.99
C GLY A 253 -5.09 3.33 9.86
N HIS A 254 -6.13 4.02 9.38
CA HIS A 254 -6.01 5.05 8.33
C HIS A 254 -5.55 6.38 8.92
N TRP A 255 -4.85 7.20 8.13
CA TRP A 255 -4.43 8.54 8.57
C TRP A 255 -5.51 9.57 8.25
N THR A 256 -5.85 10.41 9.22
CA THR A 256 -6.72 11.58 9.10
C THR A 256 -5.96 12.85 9.45
N CYS A 257 -6.33 13.99 8.85
CA CYS A 257 -5.79 15.28 9.23
C CYS A 257 -6.68 15.91 10.32
N ALA A 258 -6.12 16.27 11.49
CA ALA A 258 -6.81 16.99 12.54
C ALA A 258 -7.21 18.43 12.14
N GLY A 259 -6.53 19.02 11.15
CA GLY A 259 -6.84 20.36 10.65
C GLY A 259 -8.01 20.42 9.67
N CYS A 260 -8.17 19.39 8.83
CA CYS A 260 -9.23 19.37 7.82
C CYS A 260 -10.11 18.11 7.86
N GLY A 261 -9.95 17.22 8.84
CA GLY A 261 -10.71 15.97 8.96
C GLY A 261 -10.46 14.92 7.87
N ARG A 262 -9.74 15.25 6.78
CA ARG A 262 -9.62 14.37 5.61
C ARG A 262 -8.72 13.17 5.87
N LEU A 263 -9.15 12.02 5.35
CA LEU A 263 -8.34 10.81 5.26
C LEU A 263 -7.26 10.97 4.18
N PHE A 264 -6.03 10.60 4.47
CA PHE A 264 -4.95 10.52 3.50
C PHE A 264 -4.14 9.23 3.66
N SER A 265 -3.37 8.90 2.62
CA SER A 265 -2.58 7.68 2.54
C SER A 265 -1.09 8.00 2.58
N MET A 266 -0.31 7.14 3.23
CA MET A 266 1.16 7.13 3.16
C MET A 266 1.66 6.12 2.11
N ARG A 267 0.83 5.80 1.13
CA ARG A 267 1.27 4.97 0.00
C ARG A 267 2.23 5.75 -0.88
N ARG A 268 3.16 5.02 -1.46
CA ARG A 268 4.12 5.49 -2.46
C ARG A 268 3.91 4.69 -3.73
N THR A 269 4.02 5.31 -4.89
CA THR A 269 4.12 4.55 -6.14
C THR A 269 5.52 3.95 -6.18
N VAL A 270 5.60 2.64 -6.39
CA VAL A 270 6.88 1.91 -6.47
C VAL A 270 6.96 1.26 -7.82
N ALA A 271 8.02 1.55 -8.57
CA ALA A 271 8.31 0.97 -9.86
C ALA A 271 9.64 0.21 -9.81
N GLU A 272 9.80 -0.78 -10.69
CA GLU A 272 11.08 -1.47 -10.87
C GLU A 272 11.85 -0.83 -12.02
N ARG A 273 13.05 -0.31 -11.74
CA ARG A 273 13.91 0.37 -12.71
C ARG A 273 15.33 -0.17 -12.61
N ASN A 274 15.83 -0.73 -13.71
CA ASN A 274 17.17 -1.34 -13.78
C ASN A 274 17.38 -2.42 -12.69
N GLY A 275 16.36 -3.25 -12.42
CA GLY A 275 16.41 -4.33 -11.44
C GLY A 275 16.39 -3.90 -9.97
N ALA A 276 16.10 -2.63 -9.68
CA ALA A 276 15.93 -2.11 -8.33
C ALA A 276 14.57 -1.45 -8.18
N LEU A 277 13.95 -1.59 -7.02
CA LEU A 277 12.73 -0.85 -6.70
C LEU A 277 13.05 0.63 -6.47
N GLU A 278 12.16 1.51 -6.93
CA GLU A 278 12.27 2.95 -6.78
C GLU A 278 10.90 3.57 -6.46
N ILE A 279 10.87 4.50 -5.51
CA ILE A 279 9.71 5.35 -5.28
C ILE A 279 9.65 6.41 -6.37
N VAL A 280 8.59 6.39 -7.16
CA VAL A 280 8.36 7.34 -8.25
C VAL A 280 7.20 8.27 -7.92
N ASP A 281 7.19 9.45 -8.54
CA ASP A 281 6.00 10.30 -8.50
C ASP A 281 4.90 9.66 -9.37
N ALA A 282 3.66 9.70 -8.90
CA ALA A 282 2.50 9.19 -9.61
C ALA A 282 2.25 9.93 -10.94
N SER A 283 2.81 11.13 -11.11
CA SER A 283 2.79 11.88 -12.39
C SER A 283 3.78 11.35 -13.44
N MET A 284 4.73 10.50 -13.05
CA MET A 284 5.77 9.93 -13.92
C MET A 284 5.41 8.53 -14.47
N GLU A 285 4.17 8.07 -14.29
CA GLU A 285 3.61 6.88 -14.95
C GLU A 285 3.24 7.14 -16.42
N SER A 286 4.07 7.90 -17.16
CA SER A 286 3.98 7.94 -18.62
C SER A 286 4.79 6.78 -19.20
N ASP A 287 4.07 5.83 -19.81
CA ASP A 287 4.50 4.87 -20.83
C ASP A 287 5.23 3.57 -20.43
N ASP A 288 5.01 3.04 -19.23
CA ASP A 288 5.29 1.62 -18.98
C ASP A 288 4.05 0.93 -18.41
N GLU A 289 3.59 -0.12 -19.11
CA GLU A 289 2.40 -0.89 -18.76
C GLU A 289 2.40 -1.32 -17.28
N PRO A 290 1.25 -1.25 -16.58
CA PRO A 290 1.13 -1.92 -15.29
C PRO A 290 1.37 -3.42 -15.51
N ILE A 291 2.21 -4.02 -14.65
CA ILE A 291 2.38 -5.48 -14.58
C ILE A 291 1.05 -6.09 -14.15
N ALA A 292 0.15 -6.27 -15.11
CA ALA A 292 -1.00 -7.14 -15.00
C ALA A 292 -0.44 -8.55 -14.93
N SER A 293 -0.52 -9.14 -13.73
CA SER A 293 -0.27 -10.55 -13.51
C SER A 293 -1.22 -11.37 -14.40
N GLN A 294 -0.80 -11.66 -15.63
CA GLN A 294 -1.50 -12.57 -16.54
C GLN A 294 -1.43 -13.98 -15.95
N ARG A 295 -2.45 -14.35 -15.19
CA ARG A 295 -2.79 -15.76 -14.99
C ARG A 295 -3.69 -16.18 -16.12
N THR A 296 -3.08 -16.86 -17.09
CA THR A 296 -3.70 -17.68 -18.11
C THR A 296 -4.64 -18.68 -17.43
N LEU A 297 -5.94 -18.43 -17.46
CA LEU A 297 -6.93 -19.48 -17.20
C LEU A 297 -7.04 -20.30 -18.48
N ALA A 298 -6.26 -21.38 -18.52
CA ALA A 298 -6.40 -22.44 -19.50
C ALA A 298 -7.80 -23.04 -19.38
N ARG A 299 -8.44 -23.11 -20.54
CA ARG A 299 -9.77 -23.64 -20.81
C ARG A 299 -9.71 -25.17 -20.73
N ASP A 300 -10.06 -25.74 -19.58
CA ASP A 300 -10.32 -27.19 -19.50
C ASP A 300 -11.70 -27.48 -20.08
N ALA A 301 -11.68 -27.81 -21.37
CA ALA A 301 -12.73 -28.56 -22.03
C ALA A 301 -12.42 -30.06 -21.89
N ARG A 302 -13.43 -30.81 -21.43
CA ARG A 302 -13.72 -32.25 -21.61
C ARG A 302 -13.81 -33.06 -20.31
N HIS A 303 -15.03 -33.31 -19.84
CA HIS A 303 -15.66 -34.63 -19.92
C HIS A 303 -17.08 -34.56 -19.33
N ASP A 304 -18.09 -34.81 -20.16
CA ASP A 304 -19.24 -35.63 -19.78
C ASP A 304 -20.01 -35.96 -21.07
N ARG A 305 -19.77 -37.17 -21.55
CA ARG A 305 -20.66 -37.93 -22.44
C ARG A 305 -20.78 -39.30 -21.81
N ASP A 306 -21.96 -39.63 -21.33
CA ASP A 306 -22.74 -40.79 -21.80
C ASP A 306 -23.84 -41.09 -20.80
N HIS A 307 -25.10 -40.83 -21.20
CA HIS A 307 -26.29 -41.68 -21.01
C HIS A 307 -27.50 -40.89 -21.52
N ASP A 308 -28.00 -41.22 -22.72
CA ASP A 308 -29.25 -41.98 -22.86
C ASP A 308 -29.83 -41.90 -24.29
N ASP A 309 -30.26 -43.09 -24.72
CA ASP A 309 -31.37 -43.45 -25.60
C ASP A 309 -31.37 -43.21 -27.14
N ARG A 310 -31.23 -44.38 -27.80
CA ARG A 310 -31.80 -44.93 -29.05
C ARG A 310 -33.16 -44.38 -29.51
N PRO A 311 -33.64 -44.69 -30.75
CA PRO A 311 -33.12 -45.64 -31.75
C PRO A 311 -32.68 -45.03 -33.09
#